data_AF-A0A961S247-F1
#
_entry.id   AF-A0A961S247-F1
#
_cell.length_a   1.000
_cell.length_b   1.000
_cell.length_c   1.000
_cell.angle_alpha   90.00
_cell.angle_beta   90.00
_cell.angle_gamma   90.00
#
_symmetry.space_group_name_H-M   'P 1'
#
loop_
_entity.id
_entity.type
_entity.pdbx_description
1 polymer ?
#
loop_
_entity_poly.entity_id
_entity_poly.type
_entity_poly.pdbx_seq_one_letter_code
_entity_poly.pdbx_strand_id
1 'polypeptide(L)'
;MSKPAFARLAFGEWSRILVGQINRGHYYFVVDDKNQIQGFAGWGLTSQDKAEAWLNGSRPLSYEDCLEGDHCVCNVWSANTNQVHRWMTREARRIWTEGKLKTIYFKRYYADGRVRATCFSVNQLGAEAK
;
A
#
# COMPACT_ATOMS: atom_id res chain seq x y z
N MET A 1 19.11 -0.16 3.05
CA MET A 1 17.90 0.49 2.50
C MET A 1 17.93 1.98 2.85
N SER A 2 17.86 2.89 1.88
CA SER A 2 17.95 4.34 2.10
C SER A 2 16.60 5.04 2.32
N LYS A 3 15.47 4.34 2.15
CA LYS A 3 14.13 4.94 2.28
C LYS A 3 13.64 4.92 3.74
N PRO A 4 13.24 6.07 4.32
CA PRO A 4 12.86 6.18 5.74
C PRO A 4 11.80 5.18 6.20
N ALA A 5 10.81 4.87 5.35
CA ALA A 5 9.70 3.95 5.67
C ALA A 5 10.14 2.50 5.95
N PHE A 6 11.33 2.10 5.48
CA PHE A 6 11.85 0.74 5.62
C PHE A 6 13.19 0.67 6.35
N ALA A 7 13.83 1.82 6.59
CA ALA A 7 15.16 1.91 7.20
C ALA A 7 15.20 1.40 8.65
N ARG A 8 14.07 1.37 9.35
CA ARG A 8 13.94 0.96 10.75
C ARG A 8 13.31 -0.42 10.96
N LEU A 9 12.84 -1.07 9.90
CA LEU A 9 12.24 -2.41 10.02
C LEU A 9 13.33 -3.46 10.14
N ALA A 10 13.20 -4.35 11.12
CA ALA A 10 14.05 -5.54 11.17
C ALA A 10 13.82 -6.37 9.90
N PHE A 11 14.89 -6.95 9.34
CA PHE A 11 14.84 -7.69 8.08
C PHE A 11 13.73 -8.76 8.06
N GLY A 12 13.51 -9.48 9.18
CA GLY A 12 12.47 -10.50 9.30
C GLY A 12 11.03 -9.97 9.34
N GLU A 13 10.80 -8.74 9.81
CA GLU A 13 9.47 -8.12 9.77
C GLU A 13 9.14 -7.62 8.36
N TRP A 14 10.12 -6.96 7.73
CA TRP A 14 9.99 -6.50 6.35
C TRP A 14 9.77 -7.66 5.37
N SER A 15 10.55 -8.74 5.51
CA SER A 15 10.45 -9.91 4.63
C SER A 15 9.08 -10.57 4.71
N ARG A 16 8.47 -10.66 5.92
CA ARG A 16 7.12 -11.21 6.08
C ARG A 16 6.05 -10.39 5.36
N ILE A 17 6.14 -9.06 5.42
CA ILE A 17 5.21 -8.16 4.71
C ILE A 17 5.33 -8.39 3.20
N LEU A 18 6.56 -8.38 2.67
CA LEU A 18 6.84 -8.54 1.25
C LEU A 18 6.38 -9.91 0.72
N VAL A 19 6.77 -11.00 1.40
CA VAL A 19 6.38 -12.37 1.05
C VAL A 19 4.86 -12.52 1.09
N GLY A 20 4.21 -11.96 2.11
CA GLY A 20 2.76 -11.99 2.22
C GLY A 20 2.08 -11.32 1.02
N GLN A 21 2.59 -10.17 0.56
CA GLN A 21 2.05 -9.45 -0.60
C GLN A 21 2.21 -10.24 -1.89
N ILE A 22 3.38 -10.87 -2.06
CA ILE A 22 3.69 -11.69 -3.24
C ILE A 22 2.81 -12.93 -3.30
N ASN A 23 2.72 -13.68 -2.20
CA ASN A 23 1.98 -14.94 -2.15
C ASN A 23 0.48 -14.80 -2.44
N ARG A 24 -0.11 -13.65 -2.12
CA ARG A 24 -1.52 -13.34 -2.42
C ARG A 24 -1.73 -12.57 -3.73
N GLY A 25 -0.66 -12.24 -4.46
CA GLY A 25 -0.76 -11.46 -5.71
C GLY A 25 -1.18 -9.99 -5.53
N HIS A 26 -1.17 -9.45 -4.31
CA HIS A 26 -1.56 -8.06 -4.03
C HIS A 26 -0.36 -7.11 -4.06
N TYR A 27 0.29 -7.06 -5.22
CA TYR A 27 1.47 -6.23 -5.44
C TYR A 27 1.64 -5.89 -6.91
N TYR A 28 2.47 -4.89 -7.19
CA TYR A 28 3.10 -4.74 -8.50
C TYR A 28 4.47 -4.09 -8.37
N PHE A 29 5.33 -4.36 -9.34
CA PHE A 29 6.60 -3.68 -9.54
C PHE A 29 6.52 -2.74 -10.73
N VAL A 30 7.18 -1.58 -10.63
CA VAL A 30 7.46 -0.72 -11.79
C VAL A 30 8.88 -0.98 -12.20
N VAL A 31 9.07 -1.41 -13.45
CA VAL A 31 10.36 -1.79 -14.02
C VAL A 31 10.63 -0.89 -15.22
N ASP A 32 11.88 -0.44 -15.38
CA ASP A 32 12.30 0.33 -16.55
C ASP A 32 12.79 -0.55 -17.71
N ASP A 33 13.22 0.08 -18.80
CA ASP A 33 13.78 -0.54 -20.00
C ASP A 33 15.06 -1.35 -19.74
N LYS A 34 15.73 -1.11 -18.61
CA LYS A 34 16.96 -1.79 -18.17
C LYS A 34 16.69 -2.88 -17.14
N ASN A 35 15.44 -3.30 -16.98
CA ASN A 35 14.99 -4.27 -15.99
C ASN A 35 15.29 -3.88 -14.54
N GLN A 36 15.40 -2.58 -14.24
CA GLN A 36 15.61 -2.09 -12.87
C GLN A 36 14.29 -1.75 -12.20
N ILE A 37 14.15 -2.12 -10.92
CA ILE A 37 12.96 -1.79 -10.13
C ILE A 37 12.99 -0.30 -9.78
N GLN A 38 12.04 0.44 -10.33
CA GLN A 38 11.86 1.86 -10.08
C GLN A 38 10.76 2.16 -9.05
N GLY A 39 9.87 1.19 -8.82
CA GLY A 39 8.81 1.31 -7.83
C GLY A 39 8.24 -0.02 -7.40
N PHE A 40 7.59 -0.02 -6.24
CA PHE A 40 6.90 -1.17 -5.67
C PHE A 40 5.70 -0.70 -4.86
N ALA A 41 4.55 -1.33 -5.09
CA ALA A 41 3.38 -1.18 -4.25
C ALA A 41 2.90 -2.56 -3.82
N GLY A 42 2.41 -2.64 -2.59
CA GLY A 42 1.78 -3.84 -2.05
C GLY A 42 0.67 -3.49 -1.07
N TRP A 43 -0.38 -4.30 -1.09
CA TRP A 43 -1.58 -4.08 -0.30
C TRP A 43 -2.16 -5.38 0.24
N GLY A 44 -3.13 -5.27 1.14
CA GLY A 44 -3.97 -6.36 1.62
C GLY A 44 -5.45 -5.99 1.45
N LEU A 45 -6.29 -6.98 1.17
CA LEU A 45 -7.74 -6.82 1.15
C LEU A 45 -8.30 -7.32 2.47
N THR A 46 -9.21 -6.56 3.07
CA THR A 46 -9.70 -6.84 4.41
C THR A 46 -11.09 -6.25 4.63
N SER A 47 -11.69 -6.55 5.78
CA SER A 47 -12.93 -5.94 6.24
C SER A 47 -12.70 -4.57 6.86
N GLN A 48 -13.74 -3.74 6.91
CA GLN A 48 -13.66 -2.37 7.43
C GLN A 48 -13.11 -2.30 8.86
N ASP A 49 -13.64 -3.13 9.76
CA ASP A 49 -13.29 -3.18 11.18
C ASP A 49 -11.79 -3.47 11.38
N LYS A 50 -11.25 -4.43 10.62
CA LYS A 50 -9.83 -4.80 10.65
C LYS A 50 -8.95 -3.68 10.07
N ALA A 51 -9.37 -3.05 8.97
CA ALA A 51 -8.64 -1.92 8.39
C ALA A 51 -8.56 -0.73 9.34
N GLU A 52 -9.65 -0.40 10.02
CA GLU A 52 -9.72 0.68 11.00
C GLU A 52 -8.89 0.37 12.25
N ALA A 53 -8.97 -0.86 12.76
CA ALA A 53 -8.15 -1.34 13.88
C ALA A 53 -6.64 -1.33 13.55
N TRP A 54 -6.29 -1.63 12.30
CA TRP A 54 -4.92 -1.46 11.83
C TRP A 54 -4.54 0.01 11.76
N LEU A 55 -5.40 0.86 11.20
CA LEU A 55 -5.14 2.27 10.99
C LEU A 55 -4.90 3.01 12.32
N ASN A 56 -5.75 2.76 13.32
CA ASN A 56 -5.64 3.35 14.65
C ASN A 56 -4.53 2.73 15.52
N GLY A 57 -3.94 1.60 15.09
CA GLY A 57 -2.86 0.91 15.80
C GLY A 57 -3.31 0.02 16.95
N SER A 58 -4.61 -0.26 17.09
CA SER A 58 -5.15 -1.16 18.12
C SER A 58 -4.89 -2.63 17.83
N ARG A 59 -4.72 -3.01 16.54
CA ARG A 59 -4.45 -4.40 16.15
C ARG A 59 -3.62 -4.51 14.85
N PRO A 60 -2.56 -5.35 14.79
CA PRO A 60 -1.88 -5.65 13.54
C PRO A 60 -2.71 -6.60 12.66
N LEU A 61 -2.48 -6.58 11.34
CA LEU A 61 -3.11 -7.51 10.40
C LEU A 61 -2.26 -8.77 10.23
N SER A 62 -2.88 -9.94 10.30
CA SER A 62 -2.25 -11.20 9.88
C SER A 62 -2.28 -11.36 8.35
N TYR A 63 -1.70 -12.45 7.85
CA TYR A 63 -1.78 -12.80 6.43
C TYR A 63 -3.23 -13.10 6.02
N GLU A 64 -3.93 -13.88 6.84
CA GLU A 64 -5.33 -14.30 6.65
C GLU A 64 -6.26 -13.09 6.67
N ASP A 65 -5.97 -12.10 7.52
CA ASP A 65 -6.70 -10.83 7.57
C ASP A 65 -6.55 -10.00 6.28
N CYS A 66 -5.64 -10.35 5.36
CA CYS A 66 -5.29 -9.58 4.16
C CYS A 66 -5.66 -10.25 2.82
N LEU A 67 -6.40 -11.37 2.84
CA LEU A 67 -6.71 -12.17 1.64
C LEU A 67 -7.88 -11.61 0.83
N GLU A 68 -8.96 -11.20 1.49
CA GLU A 68 -10.19 -10.79 0.83
C GLU A 68 -10.94 -9.72 1.62
N GLY A 69 -11.82 -9.01 0.94
CA GLY A 69 -12.61 -7.92 1.48
C GLY A 69 -12.70 -6.75 0.51
N ASP A 70 -13.56 -5.79 0.84
CA ASP A 70 -13.85 -4.60 0.05
C ASP A 70 -13.09 -3.35 0.54
N HIS A 71 -12.23 -3.48 1.55
CA HIS A 71 -11.34 -2.44 2.02
C HIS A 71 -9.88 -2.82 1.74
N CYS A 72 -9.05 -1.83 1.37
CA CYS A 72 -7.65 -2.06 1.05
C CYS A 72 -6.74 -1.35 2.04
N VAL A 73 -5.75 -2.09 2.54
CA VAL A 73 -4.66 -1.54 3.35
C VAL A 73 -3.41 -1.50 2.49
N CYS A 74 -3.04 -0.31 2.04
CA CYS A 74 -1.79 -0.07 1.33
C CYS A 74 -0.68 0.19 2.36
N ASN A 75 0.02 -0.88 2.72
CA ASN A 75 1.09 -0.84 3.72
C ASN A 75 2.48 -0.67 3.11
N VAL A 76 2.63 -0.88 1.80
CA VAL A 76 3.90 -0.65 1.11
C VAL A 76 3.71 0.21 -0.12
N TRP A 77 4.44 1.32 -0.16
CA TRP A 77 4.51 2.21 -1.29
C TRP A 77 5.93 2.78 -1.43
N SER A 78 6.58 2.54 -2.56
CA SER A 78 7.94 2.96 -2.82
C SER A 78 8.10 3.39 -4.27
N ALA A 79 8.51 4.62 -4.51
CA ALA A 79 8.85 5.14 -5.83
C ALA A 79 10.24 5.79 -5.78
N ASN A 80 11.06 5.61 -6.81
CA ASN A 80 12.39 6.22 -6.89
C ASN A 80 12.34 7.67 -7.41
N THR A 81 11.31 8.00 -8.20
CA THR A 81 11.13 9.34 -8.78
C THR A 81 9.67 9.80 -8.68
N ASN A 82 9.45 11.11 -8.80
CA ASN A 82 8.10 11.69 -8.85
C ASN A 82 7.31 11.21 -10.08
N GLN A 83 7.98 10.96 -11.21
CA GLN A 83 7.34 10.42 -12.40
C GLN A 83 6.80 9.01 -12.14
N VAL A 84 7.62 8.15 -11.53
CA VAL A 84 7.21 6.80 -11.13
C VAL A 84 6.08 6.88 -10.11
N HIS A 85 6.17 7.76 -9.12
CA HIS A 85 5.11 7.95 -8.14
C HIS A 85 3.76 8.30 -8.81
N ARG A 86 3.74 9.26 -9.72
CA ARG A 86 2.52 9.64 -10.46
C ARG A 86 1.97 8.48 -11.29
N TRP A 87 2.85 7.74 -11.95
CA TRP A 87 2.45 6.54 -12.71
C TRP A 87 1.80 5.51 -11.80
N MET A 88 2.45 5.18 -10.68
CA MET A 88 1.95 4.24 -9.67
C MET A 88 0.59 4.69 -9.12
N THR A 89 0.40 5.98 -8.86
CA THR A 89 -0.88 6.52 -8.39
C THR A 89 -2.00 6.28 -9.40
N ARG A 90 -1.75 6.49 -10.71
CA ARG A 90 -2.75 6.20 -11.74
C ARG A 90 -3.08 4.71 -11.81
N GLU A 91 -2.05 3.86 -11.76
CA GLU A 91 -2.25 2.42 -11.83
C GLU A 91 -2.98 1.88 -10.60
N ALA A 92 -2.64 2.38 -9.41
CA ALA A 92 -3.36 2.04 -8.18
C ALA A 92 -4.83 2.48 -8.23
N ARG A 93 -5.13 3.69 -8.74
CA ARG A 93 -6.51 4.15 -8.95
C ARG A 93 -7.28 3.21 -9.88
N ARG A 94 -6.66 2.76 -10.97
CA ARG A 94 -7.25 1.79 -11.91
C ARG A 94 -7.57 0.46 -11.20
N ILE A 95 -6.58 -0.15 -10.56
CA ILE A 95 -6.70 -1.43 -9.85
C ILE A 95 -7.80 -1.36 -8.77
N TRP A 96 -7.80 -0.31 -7.95
CA TRP A 96 -8.72 -0.21 -6.83
C TRP A 96 -10.16 0.10 -7.26
N THR A 97 -10.35 0.83 -8.36
CA THR A 97 -11.68 1.09 -8.93
C THR A 97 -12.23 -0.15 -9.62
N GLU A 98 -11.43 -0.84 -10.43
CA GLU A 98 -11.81 -2.10 -11.08
C GLU A 98 -12.09 -3.22 -10.06
N GLY A 99 -11.30 -3.27 -8.98
CA GLY A 99 -11.49 -4.17 -7.86
C GLY A 99 -12.69 -3.86 -6.96
N LYS A 100 -13.47 -2.81 -7.27
CA LYS A 100 -14.67 -2.38 -6.54
C LYS A 100 -14.44 -2.16 -5.04
N LEU A 101 -13.26 -1.68 -4.67
CA LEU A 101 -12.92 -1.39 -3.29
C LEU A 101 -13.67 -0.13 -2.81
N LYS A 102 -14.06 -0.10 -1.54
CA LYS A 102 -14.78 1.02 -0.93
C LYS A 102 -13.85 2.10 -0.40
N THR A 103 -12.82 1.68 0.35
CA THR A 103 -11.92 2.58 1.07
C THR A 103 -10.49 2.06 1.06
N ILE A 104 -9.54 2.98 0.88
CA ILE A 104 -8.11 2.70 0.96
C ILE A 104 -7.54 3.31 2.25
N TYR A 105 -6.79 2.52 3.00
CA TYR A 105 -6.16 2.87 4.26
C TYR A 105 -4.64 2.81 4.11
N PHE A 106 -3.93 3.81 4.63
CA PHE A 106 -2.48 3.81 4.61
C PHE A 106 -1.90 4.66 5.74
N LYS A 107 -0.63 4.38 6.08
CA LYS A 107 0.16 5.16 7.04
C LYS A 107 1.37 5.73 6.33
N ARG A 108 1.60 7.03 6.50
CA ARG A 108 2.80 7.72 6.02
C ARG A 108 3.75 7.94 7.18
N TYR A 109 4.95 7.39 7.07
CA TYR A 109 6.04 7.56 8.04
C TYR A 109 6.96 8.68 7.55
N TYR A 110 7.15 9.70 8.38
CA TYR A 110 8.02 10.84 8.11
C TYR A 110 9.39 10.67 8.79
N ALA A 111 10.41 11.36 8.27
CA ALA A 111 11.77 11.28 8.80
C ALA A 111 11.90 11.75 10.26
N ASP A 112 11.02 12.66 10.69
CA ASP A 112 10.92 13.15 12.07
C ASP A 112 10.19 12.18 13.02
N GLY A 113 9.83 10.99 12.54
CA GLY A 113 9.13 9.97 13.33
C GLY A 113 7.62 10.16 13.40
N ARG A 114 7.05 11.23 12.83
CA ARG A 114 5.60 11.38 12.74
C ARG A 114 5.00 10.28 11.86
N VAL A 115 3.84 9.82 12.26
CA VAL A 115 3.02 8.89 11.48
C VAL A 115 1.70 9.58 11.17
N ARG A 116 1.38 9.72 9.88
CA ARG A 116 0.05 10.17 9.44
C ARG A 116 -0.73 8.95 8.97
N ALA A 117 -1.68 8.54 9.78
CA ALA A 117 -2.72 7.60 9.40
C ALA A 117 -3.79 8.33 8.59
N THR A 118 -4.18 7.78 7.44
CA THR A 118 -5.19 8.38 6.58
C THR A 118 -5.93 7.31 5.79
N CYS A 119 -7.15 7.62 5.42
CA CYS A 119 -7.94 6.82 4.49
C CYS A 119 -8.68 7.74 3.53
N PHE A 120 -9.10 7.21 2.39
CA PHE A 120 -10.01 7.89 1.49
C PHE A 120 -10.94 6.88 0.83
N SER A 121 -12.14 7.32 0.46
CA SER A 121 -13.05 6.49 -0.31
C SER A 121 -12.58 6.42 -1.76
N VAL A 122 -12.66 5.23 -2.37
CA VAL A 122 -12.32 5.05 -3.79
C VAL A 122 -13.24 5.88 -4.68
N ASN A 123 -14.50 6.11 -4.27
CA ASN A 123 -15.44 6.97 -5.00
C ASN A 123 -14.94 8.43 -5.12
N GLN A 124 -14.08 8.89 -4.20
CA GLN A 124 -13.47 10.22 -4.27
C GLN A 124 -12.32 10.28 -5.29
N LEU A 125 -11.73 9.14 -5.68
CA LEU A 125 -10.66 9.09 -6.68
C LEU A 125 -11.17 9.29 -8.11
N GLY A 126 -12.42 8.89 -8.39
CA GLY A 126 -13.05 9.02 -9.71
C GLY A 126 -13.56 10.43 -10.03
N ALA A 127 -13.73 11.30 -9.03
CA ALA A 127 -14.28 12.64 -9.21
C ALA A 127 -13.28 13.67 -9.77
N GLU A 128 -11.97 13.40 -9.69
CA GLU A 128 -10.90 14.29 -10.18
C GLU A 128 -10.44 13.98 -11.61
N ALA A 129 -11.12 13.07 -12.32
CA ALA A 129 -10.76 12.62 -13.67
C ALA A 129 -11.67 13.18 -14.77
N LYS A 130 -12.11 14.44 -14.63
CA LYS A 130 -12.74 15.21 -15.71
C LYS A 130 -11.94 16.47 -16.02
#